data_AF-A0A4R4VFS2-F1
#
_entry.id   AF-A0A4R4VFS2-F1
#
_cell.length_a   1.000
_cell.length_b   1.000
_cell.length_c   1.000
_cell.angle_alpha   90.00
_cell.angle_beta   90.00
_cell.angle_gamma   90.00
#
_symmetry.space_group_name_H-M   'P 1'
#
loop_
_entity.id
_entity.type
_entity.pdbx_description
1 polymer ?
#
loop_
_entity_poly.entity_id
_entity_poly.type
_entity_poly.pdbx_seq_one_letter_code
_entity_poly.pdbx_strand_id
1 'polypeptide(L)'
;MNADGPRTPAYEEAVRVRIATARLRAAHQAPYLASAVFALNPVILEPALDEDTGAPVADPGFRAFPADTRWNLYVEPGTALAAPVEEVAWWMLHQVGHLVRGHAARSPVRPEPGHEAGHAAGDVRDEEAHRWNQAADAEINDDLEAEDLRGPAGVVSPTDLGLPAHRTAEEYVPMLDVLADAMGRGGQALAEAIDCGSAVDGQERTYADSASGEGLTQLDRELLERSIAAGIQDRISARSEVPSGWRRWAEERLRPSVNWRARLGATIRRGLSTVGGQVDFSYHRPSRRAGAYADIVPPSMVRAVPDTVLVMDTSGSVGNDVLNRLLAEVTGIIDGVAGPNRRLRAFCCDVHPHPVQVVRRPSDVELVGGGGTDMRAGIAAAMALRPRPDLVIVLTDGETPWPEQRPAAQVVVCLIGDGGHAPGWASVARVPADVPWRVPAKGES
;
A
#
# COMPACT_ATOMS: atom_id res chain seq x y z
N MET A 1 -8.12 -27.36 49.41
CA MET A 1 -8.00 -26.13 48.60
C MET A 1 -6.51 -25.91 48.36
N ASN A 2 -5.95 -26.55 47.34
CA ASN A 2 -4.59 -26.27 46.88
C ASN A 2 -4.74 -25.52 45.56
N ALA A 3 -4.74 -24.19 45.66
CA ALA A 3 -4.62 -23.30 44.52
C ALA A 3 -3.22 -22.72 44.58
N ASP A 4 -2.22 -23.52 44.23
CA ASP A 4 -0.89 -23.02 43.88
C ASP A 4 -0.75 -23.30 42.39
N GLY A 5 -1.20 -22.34 41.58
CA GLY A 5 -0.90 -22.34 40.16
C GLY A 5 0.60 -22.20 39.93
N PRO A 6 1.12 -22.53 38.73
CA PRO A 6 2.54 -22.39 38.46
C PRO A 6 2.99 -20.96 38.75
N ARG A 7 3.91 -20.79 39.71
CA ARG A 7 4.54 -19.51 40.00
C ARG A 7 5.39 -19.11 38.81
N THR A 8 5.06 -17.99 38.20
CA THR A 8 5.86 -17.34 37.16
C THR A 8 7.30 -17.16 37.66
N PRO A 9 8.34 -17.48 36.87
CA PRO A 9 9.73 -17.30 37.28
C PRO A 9 10.01 -15.85 37.71
N ALA A 10 10.82 -15.66 38.75
CA ALA A 10 11.07 -14.32 39.32
C ALA A 10 11.69 -13.33 38.32
N TYR A 11 12.42 -13.81 37.32
CA TYR A 11 12.98 -12.96 36.26
C TYR A 11 11.90 -12.40 35.32
N GLU A 12 10.80 -13.12 35.10
CA GLU A 12 9.81 -12.74 34.11
C GLU A 12 9.08 -11.46 34.52
N GLU A 13 8.76 -11.32 35.81
CA GLU A 13 8.17 -10.09 36.35
C GLU A 13 9.15 -8.91 36.23
N ALA A 14 10.43 -9.12 36.52
CA ALA A 14 11.45 -8.09 36.39
C ALA A 14 11.61 -7.64 34.93
N VAL A 15 11.56 -8.57 33.98
CA VAL A 15 11.56 -8.29 32.53
C VAL A 15 10.31 -7.49 32.14
N ARG A 16 9.11 -7.91 32.59
CA ARG A 16 7.85 -7.19 32.31
C ARG A 16 7.90 -5.75 32.82
N VAL A 17 8.41 -5.53 34.03
CA VAL A 17 8.61 -4.18 34.61
C VAL A 17 9.61 -3.36 33.78
N ARG A 18 10.74 -3.96 33.37
CA ARG A 18 11.73 -3.29 32.51
C ARG A 18 11.14 -2.84 31.18
N ILE A 19 10.43 -3.74 30.49
CA ILE A 19 9.76 -3.45 29.22
C ILE A 19 8.66 -2.40 29.40
N ALA A 20 7.84 -2.48 30.45
CA ALA A 20 6.81 -1.48 30.73
C ALA A 20 7.40 -0.08 31.00
N THR A 21 8.52 -0.02 31.73
CA THR A 21 9.22 1.23 32.01
C THR A 21 9.81 1.84 30.73
N ALA A 22 10.45 1.01 29.89
CA ALA A 22 11.00 1.42 28.60
C ALA A 22 9.91 1.95 27.65
N ARG A 23 8.74 1.30 27.61
CA ARG A 23 7.58 1.78 26.83
C ARG A 23 7.11 3.16 27.25
N LEU A 24 6.98 3.40 28.55
CA LEU A 24 6.58 4.70 29.07
C LEU A 24 7.60 5.78 28.69
N ARG A 25 8.90 5.45 28.76
CA ARG A 25 9.97 6.35 28.35
C ARG A 25 9.93 6.66 26.86
N ALA A 26 9.82 5.63 26.01
CA ALA A 26 9.73 5.77 24.56
C ALA A 26 8.51 6.63 24.16
N ALA A 27 7.35 6.38 24.77
CA ALA A 27 6.14 7.17 24.55
C ALA A 27 6.27 8.62 25.04
N HIS A 28 7.11 8.89 26.04
CA HIS A 28 7.41 10.25 26.48
C HIS A 28 8.37 10.97 25.50
N GLN A 29 9.37 10.27 24.97
CA GLN A 29 10.35 10.82 24.03
C GLN A 29 9.75 11.07 22.64
N ALA A 30 8.91 10.15 22.14
CA ALA A 30 8.21 10.30 20.87
C ALA A 30 6.69 10.11 21.06
N PRO A 31 5.97 11.12 21.60
CA PRO A 31 4.54 11.01 21.90
C PRO A 31 3.64 10.76 20.69
N TYR A 32 4.13 11.01 19.48
CA TYR A 32 3.44 10.73 18.22
C TYR A 32 3.50 9.25 17.82
N LEU A 33 4.40 8.46 18.41
CA LEU A 33 4.53 7.01 18.22
C LEU A 33 4.01 6.20 19.41
N ALA A 34 3.43 6.85 20.42
CA ALA A 34 3.00 6.17 21.64
C ALA A 34 2.05 4.98 21.35
N SER A 35 1.06 5.16 20.48
CA SER A 35 0.15 4.07 20.09
C SER A 35 0.89 2.89 19.45
N ALA A 36 1.94 3.16 18.68
CA ALA A 36 2.77 2.13 18.06
C ALA A 36 3.58 1.36 19.11
N VAL A 37 4.26 2.08 20.01
CA VAL A 37 5.07 1.47 21.09
C VAL A 37 4.22 0.57 21.99
N PHE A 38 2.99 0.99 22.31
CA PHE A 38 2.06 0.17 23.10
C PHE A 38 1.39 -0.96 22.32
N ALA A 39 1.42 -0.91 20.98
CA ALA A 39 0.90 -1.98 20.13
C ALA A 39 1.91 -3.11 19.90
N LEU A 40 3.20 -2.89 20.16
CA LEU A 40 4.19 -3.97 20.20
C LEU A 40 3.70 -5.08 21.14
N ASN A 41 3.92 -6.34 20.77
CA ASN A 41 3.61 -7.48 21.63
C ASN A 41 4.92 -8.07 22.18
N PRO A 42 5.29 -7.88 23.47
CA PRO A 42 6.52 -8.43 24.01
C PRO A 42 6.39 -9.95 24.14
N VAL A 43 7.26 -10.66 23.43
CA VAL A 43 7.38 -12.10 23.48
C VAL A 43 8.62 -12.42 24.29
N ILE A 44 8.43 -12.82 25.55
CA ILE A 44 9.54 -13.19 26.44
C ILE A 44 10.03 -14.58 26.03
N LEU A 45 11.30 -14.67 25.66
CA LEU A 45 11.95 -15.90 25.24
C LEU A 45 12.38 -16.74 26.45
N GLU A 46 12.59 -18.03 26.22
CA GLU A 46 13.25 -18.89 27.21
C GLU A 46 14.71 -18.43 27.37
N PRO A 47 15.16 -18.05 28.57
CA PRO A 47 16.52 -17.57 28.78
C PRO A 47 17.54 -18.70 28.84
N ALA A 48 18.76 -18.41 28.40
CA ALA A 48 19.92 -19.14 28.88
C ALA A 48 20.15 -18.78 30.36
N LEU A 49 20.36 -19.78 31.21
CA LEU A 49 20.60 -19.58 32.63
C LEU A 49 22.05 -19.89 32.98
N ASP A 50 22.64 -19.05 33.80
CA ASP A 50 23.95 -19.28 34.41
C ASP A 50 23.87 -20.51 35.34
N GLU A 51 24.78 -21.46 35.16
CA GLU A 51 24.73 -22.76 35.86
C GLU A 51 24.89 -22.62 37.39
N ASP A 52 25.64 -21.62 37.84
CA ASP A 52 25.96 -21.42 39.25
C ASP A 52 24.90 -20.58 39.98
N THR A 53 24.42 -19.52 39.32
CA THR A 53 23.51 -18.54 39.93
C THR A 53 22.05 -18.74 39.55
N GLY A 54 21.77 -19.50 38.48
CA GLY A 54 20.43 -19.65 37.90
C GLY A 54 19.86 -18.34 37.32
N ALA A 55 20.69 -17.31 37.16
CA ALA A 55 20.28 -16.02 36.62
C ALA A 55 20.29 -16.04 35.09
N PRO A 56 19.36 -15.32 34.42
CA PRO A 56 19.41 -15.15 32.97
C PRO A 56 20.72 -14.52 32.49
N VAL A 57 21.32 -15.12 31.46
CA VAL A 57 22.56 -14.64 30.82
C VAL A 57 22.20 -13.85 29.57
N ALA A 58 22.75 -12.65 29.44
CA ALA A 58 22.49 -11.80 28.28
C ALA A 58 23.05 -12.42 27.00
N ASP A 59 22.25 -12.39 25.93
CA ASP A 59 22.62 -12.79 24.59
C ASP A 59 22.82 -11.54 23.68
N PRO A 60 24.06 -11.23 23.25
CA PRO A 60 24.34 -10.12 22.35
C PRO A 60 23.54 -10.16 21.04
N GLY A 61 23.12 -11.34 20.56
CA GLY A 61 22.30 -11.49 19.36
C GLY A 61 20.90 -10.89 19.47
N PHE A 62 20.42 -10.63 20.69
CA PHE A 62 19.12 -10.02 20.98
C PHE A 62 19.20 -8.58 21.46
N ARG A 63 20.38 -7.94 21.41
CA ARG A 63 20.60 -6.59 21.93
C ARG A 63 19.65 -5.53 21.34
N ALA A 64 19.15 -5.75 20.13
CA ALA A 64 18.23 -4.84 19.43
C ALA A 64 16.75 -5.14 19.66
N PHE A 65 16.42 -6.16 20.46
CA PHE A 65 15.05 -6.63 20.67
C PHE A 65 14.32 -6.83 19.32
N PRO A 66 14.78 -7.78 18.48
CA PRO A 66 14.30 -7.91 17.11
C PRO A 66 12.77 -8.04 17.06
N ALA A 67 12.18 -7.51 15.99
CA ALA A 67 10.74 -7.57 15.77
C ALA A 67 10.37 -8.38 14.53
N ASP A 68 9.15 -8.92 14.51
CA ASP A 68 8.57 -9.54 13.32
C ASP A 68 7.51 -8.65 12.66
N THR A 69 7.10 -9.01 11.43
CA THR A 69 6.04 -8.29 10.70
C THR A 69 4.68 -8.32 11.39
N ARG A 70 4.47 -9.17 12.42
CA ARG A 70 3.27 -9.26 13.24
C ARG A 70 3.35 -8.38 14.50
N TRP A 71 4.36 -7.52 14.61
CA TRP A 71 4.59 -6.61 15.74
C TRP A 71 4.95 -7.33 17.05
N ASN A 72 5.39 -8.59 16.97
CA ASN A 72 6.02 -9.23 18.11
C ASN A 72 7.42 -8.64 18.30
N LEU A 73 7.73 -8.26 19.54
CA LEU A 73 9.05 -7.80 19.97
C LEU A 73 9.66 -8.92 20.82
N TYR A 74 10.72 -9.56 20.33
CA TYR A 74 11.33 -10.68 21.05
C TYR A 74 12.25 -10.17 22.14
N VAL A 75 12.01 -10.63 23.37
CA VAL A 75 12.67 -10.17 24.58
C VAL A 75 13.42 -11.33 25.21
N GLU A 76 14.72 -11.38 25.00
CA GLU A 76 15.62 -12.28 25.73
C GLU A 76 15.81 -11.74 27.17
N PRO A 77 15.45 -12.50 28.22
CA PRO A 77 15.44 -12.00 29.60
C PRO A 77 16.77 -11.44 30.11
N GLY A 78 17.91 -12.10 29.84
CA GLY A 78 19.22 -11.65 30.31
C GLY A 78 19.59 -10.28 29.73
N THR A 79 19.37 -10.13 28.43
CA THR A 79 19.62 -8.91 27.66
C THR A 79 18.71 -7.79 28.12
N ALA A 80 17.42 -8.06 28.30
CA ALA A 80 16.46 -7.10 28.81
C ALA A 80 16.85 -6.56 30.19
N LEU A 81 17.29 -7.44 31.10
CA LEU A 81 17.68 -7.05 32.45
C LEU A 81 19.03 -6.32 32.50
N ALA A 82 19.96 -6.64 31.60
CA ALA A 82 21.26 -5.99 31.49
C ALA A 82 21.21 -4.61 30.83
N ALA A 83 20.34 -4.41 29.82
CA ALA A 83 20.29 -3.18 29.03
C ALA A 83 19.64 -1.99 29.79
N PRO A 84 20.23 -0.78 29.79
CA PRO A 84 19.61 0.40 30.38
C PRO A 84 18.20 0.68 29.83
N VAL A 85 17.31 1.25 30.65
CA VAL A 85 15.92 1.55 30.23
C VAL A 85 15.90 2.48 29.03
N GLU A 86 16.83 3.44 28.98
CA GLU A 86 17.10 4.36 27.89
C GLU A 86 17.33 3.63 26.57
N GLU A 87 18.19 2.62 26.59
CA GLU A 87 18.56 1.83 25.42
C GLU A 87 17.40 0.94 24.95
N VAL A 88 16.70 0.30 25.88
CA VAL A 88 15.50 -0.49 25.55
C VAL A 88 14.41 0.41 24.94
N ALA A 89 14.22 1.62 25.47
CA ALA A 89 13.26 2.58 24.94
C ALA A 89 13.63 3.04 23.53
N TRP A 90 14.92 3.30 23.29
CA TRP A 90 15.43 3.64 21.96
C TRP A 90 15.20 2.51 20.96
N TRP A 91 15.54 1.27 21.31
CA TRP A 91 15.29 0.09 20.46
C TRP A 91 13.81 -0.10 20.17
N MET A 92 12.90 0.18 21.11
CA MET A 92 11.45 0.11 20.82
C MET A 92 11.03 1.13 19.76
N LEU A 93 11.54 2.36 19.82
CA LEU A 93 11.27 3.38 18.79
C LEU A 93 11.88 2.96 17.45
N HIS A 94 13.08 2.38 17.49
CA HIS A 94 13.78 1.83 16.33
C HIS A 94 12.95 0.74 15.63
N GLN A 95 12.50 -0.27 16.38
CA GLN A 95 11.68 -1.36 15.85
C GLN A 95 10.32 -0.88 15.34
N VAL A 96 9.69 0.09 16.02
CA VAL A 96 8.50 0.78 15.49
C VAL A 96 8.80 1.43 14.15
N GLY A 97 9.98 2.02 13.98
CA GLY A 97 10.45 2.58 12.71
C GLY A 97 10.42 1.56 11.57
N HIS A 98 10.96 0.35 11.78
CA HIS A 98 10.92 -0.71 10.76
C HIS A 98 9.49 -1.13 10.40
N LEU A 99 8.66 -1.35 11.42
CA LEU A 99 7.29 -1.83 11.26
C LEU A 99 6.42 -0.82 10.51
N VAL A 100 6.45 0.44 10.94
CA VAL A 100 5.58 1.49 10.42
C VAL A 100 6.01 1.94 9.01
N ARG A 101 7.33 1.96 8.74
CA ARG A 101 7.85 2.26 7.39
C ARG A 101 7.82 1.07 6.44
N GLY A 102 7.39 -0.10 6.91
CA GLY A 102 7.18 -1.30 6.09
C GLY A 102 8.47 -1.82 5.46
N HIS A 103 9.60 -1.78 6.18
CA HIS A 103 10.90 -2.17 5.62
C HIS A 103 10.89 -3.61 5.08
N ALA A 104 10.26 -4.56 5.77
CA ALA A 104 10.10 -5.92 5.26
C ALA A 104 9.44 -5.99 3.87
N ALA A 105 8.45 -5.14 3.58
CA ALA A 105 7.75 -5.13 2.30
C ALA A 105 8.55 -4.41 1.19
N ARG A 106 9.43 -3.47 1.59
CA ARG A 106 10.30 -2.70 0.70
C ARG A 106 11.63 -3.41 0.41
N SER A 107 11.98 -4.40 1.22
CA SER A 107 13.20 -5.20 1.07
C SER A 107 13.31 -5.80 -0.34
N PRO A 108 14.48 -5.66 -1.00
CA PRO A 108 14.74 -6.35 -2.26
C PRO A 108 14.96 -7.86 -2.04
N VAL A 109 15.34 -8.25 -0.82
CA VAL A 109 15.55 -9.65 -0.41
C VAL A 109 14.22 -10.38 -0.46
N ARG A 110 14.20 -11.54 -1.12
CA ARG A 110 13.02 -12.39 -1.19
C ARG A 110 13.17 -13.55 -0.21
N PRO A 111 12.19 -13.80 0.66
CA PRO A 111 12.22 -14.99 1.51
C PRO A 111 12.13 -16.24 0.63
N GLU A 112 13.15 -17.08 0.68
CA GLU A 112 13.16 -18.38 0.03
C GLU A 112 12.35 -19.39 0.88
N PRO A 113 11.35 -20.10 0.30
CA PRO A 113 10.56 -21.06 1.04
C PRO A 113 11.42 -22.15 1.70
N GLY A 114 11.32 -22.28 3.04
CA GLY A 114 12.07 -23.27 3.82
C GLY A 114 13.51 -22.86 4.17
N HIS A 115 13.90 -21.61 3.91
CA HIS A 115 15.16 -21.05 4.38
C HIS A 115 14.96 -20.31 5.70
N GLU A 116 15.24 -20.98 6.82
CA GLU A 116 15.28 -20.35 8.13
C GLU A 116 16.58 -19.53 8.26
N ALA A 117 16.45 -18.23 8.52
CA ALA A 117 17.58 -17.39 8.87
C ALA A 117 17.89 -17.53 10.37
N GLY A 118 19.15 -17.81 10.70
CA GLY A 118 19.63 -17.78 12.08
C GLY A 118 19.72 -16.35 12.61
N HIS A 119 20.08 -16.19 13.90
CA HIS A 119 20.42 -14.89 14.47
C HIS A 119 21.47 -14.19 13.60
N ALA A 120 21.36 -12.87 13.37
CA ALA A 120 22.38 -12.14 12.60
C ALA A 120 23.79 -12.18 13.24
N ALA A 121 23.93 -12.68 14.47
CA ALA A 121 25.18 -12.92 15.18
C ALA A 121 25.71 -14.36 15.01
N GLY A 122 25.68 -14.94 13.81
CA GLY A 122 26.24 -16.28 13.62
C GLY A 122 26.10 -16.84 12.21
N ASP A 123 27.23 -16.90 11.52
CA ASP A 123 27.53 -17.65 10.31
C ASP A 123 26.60 -17.49 9.09
N VAL A 124 27.13 -16.70 8.16
CA VAL A 124 26.93 -16.76 6.71
C VAL A 124 25.49 -16.52 6.30
N ARG A 125 25.17 -15.30 5.86
CA ARG A 125 24.18 -15.09 4.79
C ARG A 125 24.16 -13.67 4.24
N ASP A 126 23.89 -13.68 2.93
CA ASP A 126 23.32 -12.65 2.09
C ASP A 126 23.76 -11.21 2.37
N GLU A 127 24.87 -10.81 1.73
CA GLU A 127 25.36 -9.42 1.74
C GLU A 127 24.25 -8.42 1.37
N GLU A 128 23.29 -8.82 0.54
CA GLU A 128 22.14 -7.99 0.18
C GLU A 128 21.21 -7.74 1.37
N ALA A 129 20.91 -8.77 2.17
CA ALA A 129 20.08 -8.64 3.37
C ALA A 129 20.78 -7.84 4.47
N HIS A 130 22.08 -8.06 4.65
CA HIS A 130 22.86 -7.25 5.58
C HIS A 130 22.89 -5.78 5.16
N ARG A 131 23.11 -5.51 3.87
CA ARG A 131 23.09 -4.14 3.33
C ARG A 131 21.75 -3.47 3.51
N TRP A 132 20.66 -4.19 3.22
CA TRP A 132 19.31 -3.70 3.41
C TRP A 132 19.03 -3.35 4.87
N ASN A 133 19.46 -4.20 5.81
CA ASN A 133 19.33 -3.93 7.23
C ASN A 133 20.07 -2.64 7.64
N GLN A 134 21.34 -2.49 7.24
CA GLN A 134 22.09 -1.26 7.50
C GLN A 134 21.42 -0.01 6.92
N ALA A 135 20.85 -0.10 5.72
CA ALA A 135 20.16 1.00 5.07
C ALA A 135 18.82 1.36 5.75
N ALA A 136 18.08 0.34 6.18
CA ALA A 136 16.85 0.48 6.94
C ALA A 136 17.11 1.10 8.32
N ASP A 137 18.17 0.66 9.01
CA ASP A 137 18.64 1.24 10.26
C ASP A 137 19.06 2.70 10.05
N ALA A 138 19.79 3.02 8.97
CA ALA A 138 20.16 4.39 8.62
C ALA A 138 18.93 5.30 8.45
N GLU A 139 17.89 4.87 7.73
CA GLU A 139 16.64 5.64 7.55
C GLU A 139 15.95 5.94 8.90
N ILE A 140 16.01 5.02 9.86
CA ILE A 140 15.39 5.20 11.18
C ILE A 140 16.26 6.07 12.08
N ASN A 141 17.56 5.77 12.17
CA ASN A 141 18.50 6.41 13.06
C ASN A 141 18.71 7.88 12.71
N ASP A 142 18.64 8.23 11.43
CA ASP A 142 18.61 9.62 10.94
C ASP A 142 17.50 10.45 11.61
N ASP A 143 16.26 9.94 11.60
CA ASP A 143 15.11 10.63 12.21
C ASP A 143 15.20 10.62 13.75
N LEU A 144 15.78 9.59 14.38
CA LEU A 144 16.00 9.56 15.84
C LEU A 144 17.10 10.54 16.28
N GLU A 145 18.21 10.62 15.53
CA GLU A 145 19.29 11.57 15.75
C GLU A 145 18.82 13.03 15.59
N ALA A 146 17.91 13.30 14.65
CA ALA A 146 17.31 14.61 14.45
C ALA A 146 16.52 15.10 15.68
N GLU A 147 16.02 14.20 16.52
CA GLU A 147 15.33 14.47 17.79
C GLU A 147 16.27 14.39 19.01
N ASP A 148 17.59 14.34 18.78
CA ASP A 148 18.62 14.13 19.80
C ASP A 148 18.46 12.82 20.60
N LEU A 149 17.79 11.83 19.99
CA LEU A 149 17.66 10.47 20.53
C LEU A 149 18.85 9.63 20.06
N ARG A 150 20.00 9.83 20.71
CA ARG A 150 21.23 9.09 20.41
C ARG A 150 21.08 7.60 20.72
N GLY A 151 21.46 6.78 19.75
CA GLY A 151 21.42 5.34 19.89
C GLY A 151 22.59 4.75 20.70
N PRO A 152 22.51 3.46 21.04
CA PRO A 152 23.60 2.73 21.69
C PRO A 152 24.87 2.67 20.83
N ALA A 153 26.00 2.34 21.46
CA ALA A 153 27.25 2.16 20.72
C ALA A 153 27.12 1.00 19.69
N GLY A 154 27.68 1.23 18.49
CA GLY A 154 27.76 0.24 17.42
C GLY A 154 26.61 0.27 16.40
N VAL A 155 25.56 1.07 16.63
CA VAL A 155 24.47 1.25 15.65
C VAL A 155 24.91 2.10 14.45
N VAL A 156 24.25 1.91 13.31
CA VAL A 156 24.51 2.71 12.10
C VAL A 156 24.12 4.17 12.34
N SER A 157 25.07 5.10 12.23
CA SER A 157 24.79 6.54 12.26
C SER A 157 25.11 7.18 10.91
N PRO A 158 24.12 7.65 10.15
CA PRO A 158 24.36 8.37 8.90
C PRO A 158 25.27 9.59 9.09
N THR A 159 25.12 10.29 10.24
CA THR A 159 25.95 11.44 10.61
C THR A 159 27.42 11.05 10.77
N ASP A 160 27.71 10.00 11.54
CA ASP A 160 29.10 9.54 11.78
C ASP A 160 29.73 8.97 10.51
N LEU A 161 28.92 8.42 9.60
CA LEU A 161 29.33 7.95 8.28
C LEU A 161 29.47 9.05 7.23
N GLY A 162 29.13 10.31 7.56
CA GLY A 162 29.20 11.45 6.65
C GLY A 162 28.19 11.39 5.49
N LEU A 163 27.09 10.66 5.67
CA LEU A 163 26.03 10.51 4.69
C LEU A 163 25.04 11.69 4.76
N PRO A 164 24.35 12.02 3.64
CA PRO A 164 23.32 13.06 3.66
C PRO A 164 22.11 12.59 4.47
N ALA A 165 21.60 13.48 5.33
CA ALA A 165 20.40 13.25 6.13
C ALA A 165 19.10 13.20 5.31
N HIS A 166 18.06 12.70 5.96
CA HIS A 166 16.67 12.53 5.55
C HIS A 166 16.44 11.66 4.31
N ARG A 167 17.22 10.59 4.15
CA ARG A 167 17.10 9.65 3.02
C ARG A 167 16.29 8.42 3.35
N THR A 168 15.73 7.77 2.33
CA THR A 168 15.10 6.45 2.48
C THR A 168 16.15 5.34 2.47
N ALA A 169 15.79 4.15 2.95
CA ALA A 169 16.62 2.95 2.89
C ALA A 169 17.13 2.68 1.47
N GLU A 170 16.27 2.77 0.44
CA GLU A 170 16.67 2.56 -0.95
C GLU A 170 17.69 3.60 -1.45
N GLU A 171 17.63 4.83 -0.94
CA GLU A 171 18.63 5.86 -1.23
C GLU A 171 19.95 5.60 -0.48
N TYR A 172 19.89 5.05 0.74
CA TYR A 172 21.08 4.72 1.55
C TYR A 172 21.84 3.50 1.03
N VAL A 173 21.16 2.46 0.51
CA VAL A 173 21.80 1.22 -0.03
C VAL A 173 23.02 1.52 -0.91
N PRO A 174 22.90 2.26 -2.04
CA PRO A 174 24.04 2.50 -2.92
C PRO A 174 25.15 3.35 -2.27
N MET A 175 24.83 4.17 -1.27
CA MET A 175 25.85 4.95 -0.55
C MET A 175 26.65 4.06 0.40
N LEU A 176 25.96 3.15 1.10
CA LEU A 176 26.58 2.18 1.99
C LEU A 176 27.42 1.16 1.21
N ASP A 177 27.02 0.77 0.00
CA ASP A 177 27.81 -0.07 -0.90
C ASP A 177 29.16 0.59 -1.21
N VAL A 178 29.14 1.87 -1.60
CA VAL A 178 30.38 2.64 -1.85
C VAL A 178 31.27 2.72 -0.61
N LEU A 179 30.68 2.94 0.57
CA LEU A 179 31.43 3.00 1.82
C LEU A 179 32.05 1.64 2.19
N ALA A 180 31.30 0.56 2.05
CA ALA A 180 31.82 -0.78 2.34
C ALA A 180 32.92 -1.21 1.36
N ASP A 181 32.80 -0.86 0.07
CA ASP A 181 33.87 -1.10 -0.91
C ASP A 181 35.16 -0.35 -0.55
N ALA A 182 35.02 0.86 -0.02
CA ALA A 182 36.15 1.67 0.45
C ALA A 182 36.77 1.11 1.74
N MET A 183 35.94 0.72 2.72
CA MET A 183 36.37 0.24 4.04
C MET A 183 36.85 -1.21 4.03
N GLY A 184 36.32 -2.06 3.15
CA GLY A 184 36.79 -3.44 2.94
C GLY A 184 38.26 -3.52 2.51
N ARG A 185 38.80 -2.45 1.92
CA ARG A 185 40.23 -2.31 1.62
C ARG A 185 41.09 -1.93 2.83
N GLY A 186 40.47 -1.43 3.90
CA GLY A 186 41.10 -1.00 5.15
C GLY A 186 40.81 -1.89 6.37
N GLY A 187 39.92 -2.88 6.27
CA GLY A 187 39.65 -3.89 7.30
C GLY A 187 38.72 -3.46 8.45
N GLN A 188 38.06 -2.31 8.37
CA GLN A 188 37.06 -1.87 9.35
C GLN A 188 35.64 -2.14 8.84
N ALA A 189 34.77 -2.69 9.69
CA ALA A 189 33.33 -2.81 9.40
C ALA A 189 32.64 -1.44 9.55
N LEU A 190 31.57 -1.23 8.79
CA LEU A 190 30.81 0.03 8.78
C LEU A 190 30.06 0.28 10.08
N ALA A 191 29.51 -0.79 10.65
CA ALA A 191 28.80 -0.85 11.92
C ALA A 191 28.85 -2.30 12.44
N GLU A 192 28.41 -2.52 13.67
CA GLU A 192 28.23 -3.89 14.18
C GLU A 192 27.08 -4.59 13.45
N ALA A 193 27.20 -5.90 13.27
CA ALA A 193 26.12 -6.71 12.70
C ALA A 193 25.02 -6.91 13.76
N ILE A 194 23.92 -6.18 13.61
CA ILE A 194 22.78 -6.18 14.54
C ILE A 194 21.55 -6.79 13.85
N ASP A 195 20.91 -7.77 14.49
CA ASP A 195 19.64 -8.32 14.00
C ASP A 195 18.45 -7.51 14.52
N CYS A 196 17.76 -6.82 13.62
CA CYS A 196 16.49 -6.16 13.92
C CYS A 196 15.28 -7.08 13.65
N GLY A 197 15.52 -8.30 13.16
CA GLY A 197 14.48 -9.32 12.91
C GLY A 197 13.77 -9.16 11.57
N SER A 198 12.71 -9.96 11.39
CA SER A 198 11.97 -10.05 10.12
C SER A 198 11.15 -8.80 9.79
N ALA A 199 10.97 -7.88 10.73
CA ALA A 199 10.39 -6.56 10.47
C ALA A 199 11.20 -5.75 9.43
N VAL A 200 12.47 -6.08 9.25
CA VAL A 200 13.39 -5.39 8.34
C VAL A 200 13.37 -5.99 6.94
N ASP A 201 13.50 -7.31 6.83
CA ASP A 201 13.77 -8.00 5.57
C ASP A 201 12.69 -9.02 5.16
N GLY A 202 11.72 -9.29 6.05
CA GLY A 202 10.65 -10.27 5.83
C GLY A 202 11.09 -11.74 5.94
N GLN A 203 12.35 -12.02 6.31
CA GLN A 203 12.85 -13.39 6.44
C GLN A 203 12.53 -13.96 7.83
N GLU A 204 11.88 -15.11 7.90
CA GLU A 204 11.56 -15.75 9.18
C GLU A 204 12.82 -16.20 9.91
N ARG A 205 12.78 -16.05 11.25
CA ARG A 205 13.89 -16.37 12.15
C ARG A 205 13.52 -17.56 13.02
N THR A 206 14.49 -18.39 13.38
CA THR A 206 14.25 -19.62 14.16
C THR A 206 13.63 -19.36 15.54
N TYR A 207 13.95 -18.23 16.17
CA TYR A 207 13.37 -17.84 17.46
C TYR A 207 11.92 -17.33 17.36
N ALA A 208 11.38 -17.13 16.16
CA ALA A 208 9.99 -16.73 15.96
C ALA A 208 9.02 -17.89 16.19
N ASP A 209 9.45 -19.12 15.85
CA ASP A 209 8.62 -20.33 15.95
C ASP A 209 8.47 -20.84 17.38
N SER A 210 9.49 -20.65 18.22
CA SER A 210 9.48 -21.09 19.62
C SER A 210 8.52 -20.28 20.49
N ALA A 211 8.08 -19.10 20.02
CA ALA A 211 7.38 -18.14 20.85
C ALA A 211 6.24 -17.44 20.09
N SER A 212 5.36 -18.23 19.45
CA SER A 212 4.24 -17.70 18.66
C SER A 212 3.23 -16.89 19.51
N GLY A 213 3.49 -15.58 19.60
CA GLY A 213 2.57 -14.62 20.18
C GLY A 213 1.37 -14.35 19.27
N GLU A 214 0.23 -13.98 19.85
CA GLU A 214 -0.93 -13.42 19.14
C GLU A 214 -0.62 -12.00 18.63
N GLY A 215 0.34 -11.89 17.71
CA GLY A 215 0.70 -10.62 17.07
C GLY A 215 -0.46 -10.07 16.23
N LEU A 216 -0.35 -8.80 15.82
CA LEU A 216 -1.42 -8.06 15.15
C LEU A 216 -1.87 -8.70 13.83
N THR A 217 -3.17 -8.68 13.56
CA THR A 217 -3.70 -9.06 12.25
C THR A 217 -3.31 -8.02 11.19
N GLN A 218 -3.46 -8.36 9.90
CA GLN A 218 -3.23 -7.37 8.84
C GLN A 218 -4.14 -6.15 8.96
N LEU A 219 -5.42 -6.35 9.31
CA LEU A 219 -6.38 -5.27 9.45
C LEU A 219 -6.02 -4.36 10.63
N ASP A 220 -5.64 -4.94 11.77
CA ASP A 220 -5.25 -4.16 12.96
C ASP A 220 -4.01 -3.31 12.68
N ARG A 221 -3.03 -3.87 11.96
CA ARG A 221 -1.84 -3.15 11.49
C ARG A 221 -2.22 -1.96 10.61
N GLU A 222 -3.07 -2.18 9.61
CA GLU A 222 -3.51 -1.10 8.72
C GLU A 222 -4.28 0.02 9.45
N LEU A 223 -5.12 -0.34 10.43
CA LEU A 223 -5.84 0.63 11.24
C LEU A 223 -4.91 1.41 12.17
N LEU A 224 -3.95 0.72 12.80
CA LEU A 224 -2.93 1.32 13.66
C LEU A 224 -2.07 2.32 12.87
N GLU A 225 -1.54 1.92 11.72
CA GLU A 225 -0.73 2.79 10.86
C GLU A 225 -1.52 4.04 10.41
N ARG A 226 -2.79 3.88 10.00
CA ARG A 226 -3.64 5.02 9.64
C ARG A 226 -3.88 5.96 10.83
N SER A 227 -4.07 5.40 12.03
CA SER A 227 -4.22 6.17 13.27
C SER A 227 -2.94 6.95 13.61
N ILE A 228 -1.77 6.32 13.50
CA ILE A 228 -0.47 6.98 13.71
C ILE A 228 -0.28 8.11 12.70
N ALA A 229 -0.54 7.86 11.41
CA ALA A 229 -0.41 8.86 10.37
C ALA A 229 -1.34 10.06 10.63
N ALA A 230 -2.59 9.82 11.04
CA ALA A 230 -3.52 10.90 11.43
C ALA A 230 -3.00 11.69 12.64
N GLY A 231 -2.51 11.01 13.68
CA GLY A 231 -1.93 11.65 14.86
C GLY A 231 -0.69 12.50 14.55
N ILE A 232 0.14 12.08 13.59
CA ILE A 232 1.26 12.88 13.09
C ILE A 232 0.77 14.14 12.35
N GLN A 233 -0.26 14.02 11.49
CA GLN A 233 -0.85 15.17 10.79
C GLN A 233 -1.47 16.19 11.74
N ASP A 234 -2.15 15.73 12.79
CA ASP A 234 -2.73 16.61 13.81
C ASP A 234 -1.65 17.42 14.53
N ARG A 235 -0.50 16.81 14.85
CA ARG A 235 0.65 17.49 15.45
C ARG A 235 1.32 18.50 14.52
N ILE A 236 1.48 18.13 13.25
CA ILE A 236 1.98 19.05 12.22
C ILE A 236 1.06 20.27 12.13
N SER A 237 -0.26 20.04 12.12
CA SER A 237 -1.28 21.10 12.08
C SER A 237 -1.24 21.97 13.35
N ALA A 238 -0.96 21.37 14.50
CA ALA A 238 -0.72 22.04 15.78
C ALA A 238 0.67 22.74 15.87
N ARG A 239 1.44 22.79 14.77
CA ARG A 239 2.80 23.38 14.70
C ARG A 239 3.80 22.76 15.67
N SER A 240 3.64 21.47 15.98
CA SER A 240 4.64 20.72 16.73
C SER A 240 5.78 20.29 15.81
N GLU A 241 7.00 20.19 16.36
CA GLU A 241 8.14 19.61 15.65
C GLU A 241 7.92 18.09 15.48
N VAL A 242 8.19 17.62 14.26
CA VAL A 242 8.13 16.21 13.87
C VAL A 242 9.21 16.03 12.81
N PRO A 243 10.03 14.96 12.85
CA PRO A 243 11.06 14.73 11.86
C PRO A 243 10.51 14.65 10.44
N SER A 244 11.34 15.03 9.48
CA SER A 244 10.91 15.15 8.08
C SER A 244 10.51 13.81 7.46
N GLY A 245 11.15 12.69 7.87
CA GLY A 245 10.77 11.36 7.41
C GLY A 245 9.38 10.96 7.88
N TRP A 246 9.06 11.18 9.16
CA TRP A 246 7.72 10.95 9.72
C TRP A 246 6.62 11.78 9.06
N ARG A 247 6.91 13.05 8.73
CA ARG A 247 5.99 13.90 7.95
C ARG A 247 5.69 13.29 6.59
N ARG A 248 6.73 12.94 5.82
CA ARG A 248 6.57 12.36 4.47
C ARG A 248 5.79 11.05 4.53
N TRP A 249 6.15 10.18 5.47
CA TRP A 249 5.48 8.91 5.67
C TRP A 249 3.99 9.09 5.98
N ALA A 250 3.63 10.00 6.89
CA ALA A 250 2.23 10.24 7.25
C ALA A 250 1.42 10.82 6.08
N GLU A 251 2.01 11.77 5.34
CA GLU A 251 1.41 12.31 4.11
C GLU A 251 1.17 11.20 3.09
N GLU A 252 2.15 10.33 2.84
CA GLU A 252 2.03 9.23 1.89
C GLU A 252 1.01 8.17 2.34
N ARG A 253 1.00 7.82 3.62
CA ARG A 253 0.07 6.80 4.16
C ARG A 253 -1.39 7.24 4.10
N LEU A 254 -1.64 8.54 4.26
CA LEU A 254 -2.97 9.16 4.19
C LEU A 254 -3.36 9.60 2.78
N ARG A 255 -2.45 9.53 1.79
CA ARG A 255 -2.84 9.77 0.39
C ARG A 255 -3.92 8.76 0.00
N PRO A 256 -5.01 9.19 -0.66
CA PRO A 256 -6.06 8.28 -1.10
C PRO A 256 -5.50 7.19 -2.02
N SER A 257 -5.36 5.97 -1.51
CA SER A 257 -4.74 4.84 -2.22
C SER A 257 -5.76 3.99 -2.98
N VAL A 258 -6.81 4.60 -3.56
CA VAL A 258 -7.65 3.89 -4.52
C VAL A 258 -7.11 4.22 -5.91
N ASN A 259 -6.48 3.23 -6.56
CA ASN A 259 -6.21 3.30 -8.00
C ASN A 259 -7.57 3.27 -8.73
N TRP A 260 -8.21 4.44 -8.79
CA TRP A 260 -9.53 4.62 -9.36
C TRP A 260 -9.56 4.21 -10.83
N ARG A 261 -8.42 4.28 -11.53
CA ARG A 261 -8.25 3.76 -12.90
C ARG A 261 -8.40 2.24 -12.95
N ALA A 262 -7.74 1.51 -12.05
CA ALA A 262 -7.88 0.06 -11.96
C ALA A 262 -9.32 -0.36 -11.60
N ARG A 263 -9.97 0.37 -10.68
CA ARG A 263 -11.36 0.13 -10.27
C ARG A 263 -12.36 0.45 -11.39
N LEU A 264 -12.19 1.59 -12.07
CA LEU A 264 -12.96 1.99 -13.26
C LEU A 264 -12.79 0.96 -14.37
N GLY A 265 -11.54 0.58 -14.66
CA GLY A 265 -11.22 -0.45 -15.64
C GLY A 265 -11.83 -1.81 -15.31
N ALA A 266 -11.88 -2.22 -14.04
CA ALA A 266 -12.56 -3.45 -13.62
C ALA A 266 -14.09 -3.36 -13.80
N THR A 267 -14.70 -2.21 -13.49
CA THR A 267 -16.14 -1.99 -13.65
C THR A 267 -16.55 -1.96 -15.13
N ILE A 268 -15.80 -1.25 -15.97
CA ILE A 268 -16.03 -1.22 -17.42
C ILE A 268 -15.83 -2.61 -18.02
N ARG A 269 -14.76 -3.34 -17.66
CA ARG A 269 -14.53 -4.73 -18.12
C ARG A 269 -15.69 -5.65 -17.73
N ARG A 270 -16.19 -5.57 -16.49
CA ARG A 270 -17.37 -6.34 -16.08
C ARG A 270 -18.59 -5.99 -16.94
N GLY A 271 -18.90 -4.70 -17.11
CA GLY A 271 -20.03 -4.26 -17.95
C GLY A 271 -19.93 -4.77 -19.39
N LEU A 272 -18.76 -4.60 -20.02
CA LEU A 272 -18.49 -5.09 -21.38
C LEU A 272 -18.54 -6.62 -21.48
N SER A 273 -18.10 -7.36 -20.45
CA SER A 273 -18.13 -8.83 -20.42
C SER A 273 -19.51 -9.41 -20.18
N THR A 274 -20.36 -8.73 -19.40
CA THR A 274 -21.78 -9.09 -19.26
C THR A 274 -22.54 -8.89 -20.56
N VAL A 275 -22.24 -7.82 -21.28
CA VAL A 275 -22.90 -7.48 -22.56
C VAL A 275 -22.41 -8.38 -23.70
N GLY A 276 -21.11 -8.36 -23.95
CA GLY A 276 -20.52 -9.01 -25.11
C GLY A 276 -20.24 -10.48 -24.84
N GLY A 277 -21.20 -11.26 -24.35
CA GLY A 277 -21.01 -12.71 -24.23
C GLY A 277 -20.57 -13.35 -25.56
N GLN A 278 -20.06 -14.59 -25.52
CA GLN A 278 -19.79 -15.39 -26.72
C GLN A 278 -21.12 -15.86 -27.35
N VAL A 279 -21.91 -14.93 -27.88
CA VAL A 279 -23.31 -15.15 -28.28
C VAL A 279 -23.51 -15.33 -29.78
N ASP A 280 -22.44 -15.24 -30.58
CA ASP A 280 -22.54 -15.31 -32.04
C ASP A 280 -21.47 -16.23 -32.65
N PHE A 281 -21.77 -16.76 -33.83
CA PHE A 281 -20.98 -17.74 -34.56
C PHE A 281 -20.38 -17.11 -35.82
N SER A 282 -19.07 -17.23 -36.01
CA SER A 282 -18.38 -16.75 -37.20
C SER A 282 -17.52 -17.83 -37.85
N TYR A 283 -17.56 -17.88 -39.18
CA TYR A 283 -16.69 -18.72 -40.00
C TYR A 283 -15.40 -18.00 -40.44
N HIS A 284 -15.19 -16.72 -40.06
CA HIS A 284 -14.00 -15.96 -40.43
C HIS A 284 -12.70 -16.56 -39.87
N ARG A 285 -12.78 -17.22 -38.71
CA ARG A 285 -11.68 -17.98 -38.13
C ARG A 285 -12.18 -19.36 -37.76
N PRO A 286 -11.57 -20.46 -38.25
CA PRO A 286 -11.96 -21.80 -37.85
C PRO A 286 -11.81 -22.00 -36.34
N SER A 287 -12.78 -22.67 -35.71
CA SER A 287 -12.69 -23.02 -34.28
C SER A 287 -11.43 -23.84 -33.99
N ARG A 288 -10.81 -23.66 -32.82
CA ARG A 288 -9.67 -24.51 -32.38
C ARG A 288 -10.06 -25.98 -32.26
N ARG A 289 -11.36 -26.28 -32.18
CA ARG A 289 -11.92 -27.64 -32.20
C ARG A 289 -12.12 -28.20 -33.60
N ALA A 290 -11.79 -27.46 -34.65
CA ALA A 290 -11.95 -27.91 -36.05
C ALA A 290 -11.21 -29.22 -36.33
N GLY A 291 -10.06 -29.46 -35.67
CA GLY A 291 -9.33 -30.73 -35.80
C GLY A 291 -10.05 -31.96 -35.24
N ALA A 292 -11.15 -31.79 -34.49
CA ALA A 292 -11.97 -32.89 -33.97
C ALA A 292 -13.10 -33.32 -34.94
N TYR A 293 -13.27 -32.63 -36.07
CA TYR A 293 -14.30 -32.92 -37.07
C TYR A 293 -13.65 -33.05 -38.45
N ALA A 294 -13.86 -34.19 -39.14
CA ALA A 294 -13.19 -34.47 -40.41
C ALA A 294 -13.78 -33.69 -41.60
N ASP A 295 -15.11 -33.55 -41.65
CA ASP A 295 -15.84 -33.03 -42.83
C ASP A 295 -16.70 -31.79 -42.54
N ILE A 296 -16.58 -31.23 -41.33
CA ILE A 296 -17.38 -30.08 -40.88
C ILE A 296 -16.42 -28.98 -40.44
N VAL A 297 -16.61 -27.78 -40.96
CA VAL A 297 -15.95 -26.57 -40.43
C VAL A 297 -16.87 -26.00 -39.34
N PRO A 298 -16.61 -26.24 -38.04
CA PRO A 298 -17.44 -25.63 -37.00
C PRO A 298 -17.16 -24.12 -36.92
N PRO A 299 -18.21 -23.29 -36.77
CA PRO A 299 -18.01 -21.87 -36.54
C PRO A 299 -17.24 -21.63 -35.23
N SER A 300 -16.48 -20.53 -35.18
CA SER A 300 -15.92 -20.00 -33.94
C SER A 300 -16.94 -19.14 -33.22
N MET A 301 -16.99 -19.21 -31.89
CA MET A 301 -17.75 -18.21 -31.13
C MET A 301 -16.99 -16.90 -31.16
N VAL A 302 -17.66 -15.84 -31.62
CA VAL A 302 -17.12 -14.48 -31.61
C VAL A 302 -17.80 -13.65 -30.54
N ARG A 303 -17.01 -12.74 -29.98
CA ARG A 303 -17.50 -11.71 -29.08
C ARG A 303 -17.97 -10.53 -29.93
N ALA A 304 -19.26 -10.24 -29.94
CA ALA A 304 -19.74 -9.00 -30.57
C ALA A 304 -19.11 -7.79 -29.85
N VAL A 305 -18.63 -6.80 -30.62
CA VAL A 305 -18.10 -5.55 -30.08
C VAL A 305 -19.30 -4.74 -29.57
N PRO A 306 -19.43 -4.48 -28.26
CA PRO A 306 -20.61 -3.82 -27.72
C PRO A 306 -20.69 -2.36 -28.15
N ASP A 307 -21.89 -1.90 -28.51
CA ASP A 307 -22.15 -0.51 -28.82
C ASP A 307 -22.13 0.33 -27.54
N THR A 308 -21.11 1.16 -27.37
CA THR A 308 -20.89 1.94 -26.14
C THR A 308 -21.20 3.41 -26.38
N VAL A 309 -21.94 4.02 -25.45
CA VAL A 309 -22.29 5.45 -25.47
C VAL A 309 -21.80 6.12 -24.19
N LEU A 310 -21.09 7.23 -24.34
CA LEU A 310 -20.65 8.10 -23.26
C LEU A 310 -21.59 9.31 -23.15
N VAL A 311 -22.16 9.53 -21.98
CA VAL A 311 -22.94 10.72 -21.63
C VAL A 311 -22.08 11.58 -20.72
N MET A 312 -21.74 12.78 -21.16
CA MET A 312 -20.86 13.69 -20.43
C MET A 312 -21.69 14.81 -19.83
N ASP A 313 -21.72 14.88 -18.51
CA ASP A 313 -22.34 15.98 -17.78
C ASP A 313 -21.51 17.25 -17.98
N THR A 314 -22.14 18.25 -18.60
CA THR A 314 -21.53 19.56 -18.89
C THR A 314 -22.17 20.67 -18.08
N SER A 315 -22.75 20.31 -16.94
CA SER A 315 -23.26 21.27 -15.98
C SER A 315 -22.14 22.10 -15.35
N GLY A 316 -22.52 23.28 -14.84
CA GLY A 316 -21.57 24.25 -14.32
C GLY A 316 -20.69 23.77 -13.15
N SER A 317 -21.05 22.66 -12.49
CA SER A 317 -20.28 22.04 -11.40
C SER A 317 -19.16 21.11 -11.88
N VAL A 318 -19.15 20.72 -13.17
CA VAL A 318 -18.13 19.84 -13.74
C VAL A 318 -17.22 20.61 -14.69
N GLY A 319 -15.94 20.74 -14.32
CA GLY A 319 -14.96 21.46 -15.13
C GLY A 319 -14.56 20.72 -16.42
N ASN A 320 -14.45 21.45 -17.53
CA ASN A 320 -14.03 20.91 -18.84
C ASN A 320 -12.69 20.17 -18.80
N ASP A 321 -11.74 20.61 -17.97
CA ASP A 321 -10.43 19.94 -17.81
C ASP A 321 -10.58 18.54 -17.20
N VAL A 322 -11.50 18.37 -16.25
CA VAL A 322 -11.78 17.08 -15.61
C VAL A 322 -12.45 16.15 -16.62
N LEU A 323 -13.43 16.66 -17.37
CA LEU A 323 -14.14 15.89 -18.41
C LEU A 323 -13.22 15.40 -19.53
N ASN A 324 -12.37 16.29 -20.08
CA ASN A 324 -11.43 15.93 -21.14
C ASN A 324 -10.46 14.83 -20.70
N ARG A 325 -10.00 14.88 -19.45
CA ARG A 325 -9.10 13.86 -18.89
C ARG A 325 -9.83 12.53 -18.66
N LEU A 326 -11.04 12.55 -18.11
CA LEU A 326 -11.85 11.34 -17.94
C LEU A 326 -12.21 10.70 -19.27
N LEU A 327 -12.53 11.51 -20.28
CA LEU A 327 -12.76 11.05 -21.63
C LEU A 327 -11.54 10.30 -22.18
N ALA A 328 -10.33 10.84 -22.01
CA ALA A 328 -9.10 10.19 -22.46
C ALA A 328 -8.88 8.84 -21.77
N GLU A 329 -9.05 8.79 -20.45
CA GLU A 329 -8.86 7.59 -19.63
C GLU A 329 -9.89 6.49 -19.95
N VAL A 330 -11.18 6.86 -20.00
CA VAL A 330 -12.27 5.93 -20.36
C VAL A 330 -12.07 5.40 -21.78
N THR A 331 -11.66 6.25 -22.72
CA THR A 331 -11.37 5.83 -24.10
C THR A 331 -10.23 4.80 -24.13
N GLY A 332 -9.13 5.05 -23.41
CA GLY A 332 -8.00 4.12 -23.33
C GLY A 332 -8.37 2.76 -22.71
N ILE A 333 -9.23 2.76 -21.69
CA ILE A 333 -9.75 1.53 -21.09
C ILE A 333 -10.61 0.76 -22.10
N ILE A 334 -11.50 1.45 -22.82
CA ILE A 334 -12.35 0.79 -23.84
C ILE A 334 -11.49 0.25 -24.97
N ASP A 335 -10.42 0.95 -25.37
CA ASP A 335 -9.45 0.47 -26.38
C ASP A 335 -8.80 -0.85 -25.97
N GLY A 336 -8.35 -0.96 -24.73
CA GLY A 336 -7.75 -2.19 -24.21
C GLY A 336 -8.72 -3.38 -24.16
N VAL A 337 -10.04 -3.15 -24.11
CA VAL A 337 -11.06 -4.21 -23.94
C VAL A 337 -11.77 -4.57 -25.25
N ALA A 338 -12.15 -3.57 -26.04
CA ALA A 338 -12.93 -3.74 -27.27
C ALA A 338 -12.05 -3.72 -28.53
N GLY A 339 -10.78 -3.31 -28.41
CA GLY A 339 -9.84 -3.25 -29.52
C GLY A 339 -10.14 -2.10 -30.51
N PRO A 340 -9.40 -2.04 -31.63
CA PRO A 340 -9.43 -0.91 -32.56
C PRO A 340 -10.75 -0.74 -33.32
N ASN A 341 -11.61 -1.78 -33.36
CA ASN A 341 -12.91 -1.76 -34.03
C ASN A 341 -14.06 -1.36 -33.09
N ARG A 342 -13.76 -0.76 -31.93
CA ARG A 342 -14.76 -0.31 -30.97
C ARG A 342 -15.77 0.64 -31.60
N ARG A 343 -17.04 0.54 -31.16
CA ARG A 343 -18.09 1.49 -31.51
C ARG A 343 -18.38 2.38 -30.31
N LEU A 344 -17.70 3.53 -30.28
CA LEU A 344 -17.83 4.52 -29.21
C LEU A 344 -18.47 5.80 -29.73
N ARG A 345 -19.59 6.18 -29.12
CA ARG A 345 -20.29 7.44 -29.36
C ARG A 345 -20.29 8.24 -28.07
N ALA A 346 -20.22 9.56 -28.15
CA ALA A 346 -20.31 10.44 -26.99
C ALA A 346 -21.22 11.63 -27.28
N PHE A 347 -21.87 12.16 -26.25
CA PHE A 347 -22.54 13.46 -26.33
C PHE A 347 -22.55 14.13 -24.96
N CYS A 348 -22.62 15.46 -24.99
CA CYS A 348 -22.78 16.27 -23.80
C CYS A 348 -24.24 16.32 -23.39
N CYS A 349 -24.50 16.37 -22.10
CA CYS A 349 -25.84 16.55 -21.56
C CYS A 349 -25.78 17.55 -20.40
N ASP A 350 -26.65 18.54 -20.47
CA ASP A 350 -26.97 19.44 -19.36
C ASP A 350 -28.44 19.18 -18.96
N VAL A 351 -29.33 20.13 -19.19
CA VAL A 351 -30.79 19.94 -19.15
C VAL A 351 -31.28 19.22 -20.41
N HIS A 352 -30.58 19.39 -21.53
CA HIS A 352 -30.91 18.76 -22.80
C HIS A 352 -29.71 17.99 -23.38
N PRO A 353 -29.95 16.89 -24.13
CA PRO A 353 -28.90 16.17 -24.81
C PRO A 353 -28.41 16.96 -26.04
N HIS A 354 -27.10 17.11 -26.16
CA HIS A 354 -26.44 17.72 -27.32
C HIS A 354 -26.20 16.70 -28.46
N PRO A 355 -25.83 17.15 -29.67
CA PRO A 355 -25.60 16.26 -30.80
C PRO A 355 -24.57 15.16 -30.52
N VAL A 356 -24.84 13.96 -31.05
CA VAL A 356 -23.97 12.78 -30.88
C VAL A 356 -22.73 12.87 -31.77
N GLN A 357 -21.59 12.61 -31.16
CA GLN A 357 -20.27 12.63 -31.77
C GLN A 357 -19.69 11.21 -31.78
N VAL A 358 -18.98 10.86 -32.85
CA VAL A 358 -18.28 9.56 -32.97
C VAL A 358 -16.87 9.72 -32.42
N VAL A 359 -16.52 8.92 -31.41
CA VAL A 359 -15.23 9.06 -30.71
C VAL A 359 -14.22 8.10 -31.32
N ARG A 360 -13.34 8.62 -32.18
CA ARG A 360 -12.14 7.88 -32.62
C ARG A 360 -10.96 8.20 -31.73
N ARG A 361 -10.78 9.47 -31.40
CA ARG A 361 -9.82 9.99 -30.42
C ARG A 361 -10.55 10.86 -29.39
N PRO A 362 -10.04 10.96 -28.16
CA PRO A 362 -10.60 11.86 -27.15
C PRO A 362 -10.69 13.32 -27.62
N SER A 363 -9.71 13.77 -28.41
CA SER A 363 -9.64 15.11 -28.99
C SER A 363 -10.74 15.43 -30.00
N ASP A 364 -11.49 14.43 -30.46
CA ASP A 364 -12.53 14.60 -31.48
C ASP A 364 -13.86 15.05 -30.87
N VAL A 365 -13.95 15.11 -29.54
CA VAL A 365 -15.18 15.41 -28.80
C VAL A 365 -15.19 16.87 -28.38
N GLU A 366 -16.15 17.62 -28.90
CA GLU A 366 -16.42 18.98 -28.49
C GLU A 366 -17.32 18.99 -27.25
N LEU A 367 -16.82 19.58 -26.15
CA LEU A 367 -17.59 19.76 -24.92
C LEU A 367 -18.45 21.03 -25.05
N VAL A 368 -19.76 20.84 -25.16
CA VAL A 368 -20.76 21.91 -25.34
C VAL A 368 -21.80 21.83 -24.24
N GLY A 369 -22.18 22.96 -23.65
CA GLY A 369 -23.11 23.00 -22.51
C GLY A 369 -22.81 24.17 -21.56
N GLY A 370 -23.13 23.98 -20.27
CA GLY A 370 -22.96 24.97 -19.20
C GLY A 370 -24.25 25.34 -18.44
N GLY A 371 -25.31 24.55 -18.60
CA GLY A 371 -26.60 24.73 -17.92
C GLY A 371 -26.74 23.94 -16.61
N GLY A 372 -27.98 23.71 -16.17
CA GLY A 372 -28.31 22.75 -15.09
C GLY A 372 -28.18 21.29 -15.56
N THR A 373 -28.58 20.32 -14.73
CA THR A 373 -28.31 18.89 -14.98
C THR A 373 -29.56 18.02 -14.94
N ASP A 374 -29.83 17.25 -16.01
CA ASP A 374 -30.86 16.20 -16.00
C ASP A 374 -30.40 14.93 -16.75
N MET A 375 -29.86 13.96 -16.01
CA MET A 375 -29.41 12.69 -16.58
C MET A 375 -30.57 11.76 -17.02
N ARG A 376 -31.83 12.07 -16.68
CA ARG A 376 -32.98 11.35 -17.29
C ARG A 376 -33.04 11.62 -18.78
N ALA A 377 -32.84 12.88 -19.19
CA ALA A 377 -32.82 13.29 -20.59
C ALA A 377 -31.63 12.68 -21.34
N GLY A 378 -30.44 12.70 -20.72
CA GLY A 378 -29.24 12.09 -21.28
C GLY A 378 -29.37 10.58 -21.50
N ILE A 379 -29.81 9.84 -20.49
CA ILE A 379 -29.97 8.38 -20.60
C ILE A 379 -31.09 8.01 -21.60
N ALA A 380 -32.19 8.76 -21.62
CA ALA A 380 -33.26 8.56 -22.60
C ALA A 380 -32.77 8.78 -24.04
N ALA A 381 -31.97 9.83 -24.27
CA ALA A 381 -31.36 10.12 -25.56
C ALA A 381 -30.41 8.99 -26.00
N ALA A 382 -29.57 8.49 -25.09
CA ALA A 382 -28.71 7.34 -25.35
C ALA A 382 -29.51 6.10 -25.77
N MET A 383 -30.66 5.84 -25.12
CA MET A 383 -31.53 4.70 -25.43
C MET A 383 -32.28 4.84 -26.76
N ALA A 384 -32.49 6.06 -27.25
CA ALA A 384 -33.15 6.31 -28.53
C ALA A 384 -32.23 6.10 -29.74
N LEU A 385 -30.91 6.01 -29.53
CA LEU A 385 -29.95 5.87 -30.62
C LEU A 385 -30.11 4.56 -31.39
N ARG A 386 -29.77 4.61 -32.68
CA ARG A 386 -29.71 3.44 -33.56
C ARG A 386 -28.30 3.30 -34.13
N PRO A 387 -27.62 2.15 -33.92
CA PRO A 387 -28.04 1.03 -33.09
C PRO A 387 -28.13 1.41 -31.61
N ARG A 388 -28.98 0.68 -30.88
CA ARG A 388 -29.19 0.88 -29.44
C ARG A 388 -27.90 0.50 -28.72
N PRO A 389 -27.42 1.30 -27.75
CA PRO A 389 -26.22 0.95 -27.03
C PRO A 389 -26.48 -0.20 -26.07
N ASP A 390 -25.45 -1.01 -25.88
CA ASP A 390 -25.45 -2.08 -24.90
C ASP A 390 -24.85 -1.63 -23.56
N LEU A 391 -23.92 -0.66 -23.60
CA LEU A 391 -23.28 -0.04 -22.45
C LEU A 391 -23.41 1.47 -22.53
N VAL A 392 -23.91 2.09 -21.46
CA VAL A 392 -23.90 3.54 -21.26
C VAL A 392 -22.95 3.88 -20.11
N ILE A 393 -22.02 4.78 -20.38
CA ILE A 393 -21.12 5.33 -19.36
C ILE A 393 -21.51 6.78 -19.13
N VAL A 394 -21.80 7.15 -17.89
CA VAL A 394 -22.15 8.54 -17.52
C VAL A 394 -20.98 9.14 -16.75
N LEU A 395 -20.49 10.30 -17.17
CA LEU A 395 -19.50 11.09 -16.43
C LEU A 395 -20.23 12.26 -15.77
N THR A 396 -20.29 12.32 -14.45
CA THR A 396 -21.04 13.34 -13.69
C THR A 396 -20.50 13.45 -12.27
N ASP A 397 -20.73 14.58 -11.60
CA ASP A 397 -20.54 14.70 -10.15
C ASP A 397 -21.67 14.02 -9.35
N GLY A 398 -22.78 13.63 -10.00
CA GLY A 398 -23.90 12.91 -9.41
C GLY A 398 -24.99 13.78 -8.81
N GLU A 399 -24.92 15.11 -8.93
CA GLU A 399 -25.95 16.05 -8.45
C GLU A 399 -27.05 16.27 -9.51
N THR A 400 -27.77 15.20 -9.85
CA THR A 400 -28.74 15.23 -10.95
C THR A 400 -29.93 14.30 -10.71
N PRO A 401 -31.13 14.64 -11.24
CA PRO A 401 -32.23 13.69 -11.33
C PRO A 401 -31.85 12.45 -12.13
N TRP A 402 -32.13 11.28 -11.57
CA TRP A 402 -31.90 9.98 -12.21
C TRP A 402 -33.22 9.33 -12.65
N PRO A 403 -33.21 8.46 -13.68
CA PRO A 403 -34.41 7.74 -14.05
C PRO A 403 -34.77 6.69 -12.98
N GLU A 404 -36.05 6.62 -12.63
CA GLU A 404 -36.57 5.69 -11.63
C GLU A 404 -36.46 4.23 -12.09
N GLN A 405 -36.68 3.99 -13.39
CA GLN A 405 -36.62 2.66 -13.98
C GLN A 405 -35.24 2.39 -14.60
N ARG A 406 -34.75 1.17 -14.37
CA ARG A 406 -33.48 0.71 -14.94
C ARG A 406 -33.56 0.69 -16.49
N PRO A 407 -32.63 1.34 -17.20
CA PRO A 407 -32.54 1.23 -18.66
C PRO A 407 -32.20 -0.21 -19.11
N ALA A 408 -32.55 -0.57 -20.33
CA ALA A 408 -32.23 -1.92 -20.83
C ALA A 408 -30.72 -2.14 -21.07
N ALA A 409 -29.97 -1.06 -21.33
CA ALA A 409 -28.52 -1.11 -21.42
C ALA A 409 -27.88 -1.19 -20.03
N GLN A 410 -26.70 -1.80 -19.93
CA GLN A 410 -25.91 -1.71 -18.72
C GLN A 410 -25.44 -0.27 -18.54
N VAL A 411 -25.51 0.28 -17.32
CA VAL A 411 -25.08 1.64 -17.04
C VAL A 411 -23.95 1.65 -16.01
N VAL A 412 -22.89 2.38 -16.34
CA VAL A 412 -21.76 2.65 -15.46
C VAL A 412 -21.71 4.15 -15.20
N VAL A 413 -21.79 4.56 -13.94
CA VAL A 413 -21.67 5.96 -13.53
C VAL A 413 -20.28 6.20 -12.98
N CYS A 414 -19.54 7.10 -13.62
CA CYS A 414 -18.27 7.64 -13.15
C CYS A 414 -18.58 8.89 -12.34
N LEU A 415 -18.67 8.72 -11.03
CA LEU A 415 -18.93 9.81 -10.08
C LEU A 415 -17.65 10.58 -9.81
N ILE A 416 -17.66 11.88 -10.10
CA ILE A 416 -16.56 12.80 -9.85
C ILE A 416 -16.71 13.36 -8.43
N GLY A 417 -15.67 13.23 -7.62
CA GLY A 417 -15.70 13.60 -6.21
C GLY A 417 -16.50 12.64 -5.33
N ASP A 418 -16.67 13.03 -4.06
CA ASP A 418 -17.24 12.17 -3.03
C ASP A 418 -18.71 12.46 -2.69
N GLY A 419 -19.24 13.63 -3.07
CA GLY A 419 -20.60 14.08 -2.72
C GLY A 419 -21.74 13.47 -3.55
N GLY A 420 -21.41 12.95 -4.74
CA GLY A 420 -22.40 12.42 -5.69
C GLY A 420 -23.08 11.13 -5.28
N HIS A 421 -24.33 10.97 -5.75
CA HIS A 421 -25.07 9.73 -5.67
C HIS A 421 -25.41 9.17 -7.06
N ALA A 422 -25.58 7.85 -7.14
CA ALA A 422 -26.07 7.16 -8.32
C ALA A 422 -27.19 6.18 -7.90
N PRO A 423 -28.10 5.82 -8.82
CA PRO A 423 -29.18 4.90 -8.51
C PRO A 423 -28.66 3.47 -8.30
N GLY A 424 -29.30 2.71 -7.41
CA GLY A 424 -28.84 1.37 -7.01
C GLY A 424 -28.82 0.31 -8.12
N TRP A 425 -29.44 0.59 -9.27
CA TRP A 425 -29.39 -0.27 -10.46
C TRP A 425 -28.15 -0.04 -11.34
N ALA A 426 -27.39 1.05 -11.12
CA ALA A 426 -26.19 1.38 -11.89
C ALA A 426 -24.91 0.89 -11.21
N SER A 427 -23.90 0.52 -12.01
CA SER A 427 -22.57 0.25 -11.49
C SER A 427 -21.83 1.56 -11.25
N VAL A 428 -21.20 1.73 -10.09
CA VAL A 428 -20.56 3.00 -9.71
C VAL A 428 -19.04 2.87 -9.68
N ALA A 429 -18.35 3.82 -10.31
CA ALA A 429 -16.92 4.06 -10.16
C ALA A 429 -16.71 5.49 -9.65
N ARG A 430 -16.07 5.65 -8.49
CA ARG A 430 -15.73 6.98 -7.94
C ARG A 430 -14.37 7.42 -8.45
N VAL A 431 -14.28 8.69 -8.84
CA VAL A 431 -13.09 9.34 -9.38
C VAL A 431 -12.80 10.58 -8.55
N PRO A 432 -11.59 10.75 -7.98
CA PRO A 432 -11.27 11.92 -7.17
C PRO A 432 -11.38 13.23 -7.98
N ALA A 433 -11.90 14.29 -7.36
CA ALA A 433 -11.98 15.62 -7.98
C ALA A 433 -10.59 16.29 -8.11
N ASP A 434 -9.71 16.06 -7.12
CA ASP A 434 -8.40 16.69 -7.03
C ASP A 434 -7.29 15.66 -7.28
N VAL A 435 -6.81 15.56 -8.51
CA VAL A 435 -5.63 14.74 -8.84
C VAL A 435 -4.52 15.63 -9.40
N PRO A 436 -3.37 15.77 -8.72
CA PRO A 436 -2.15 16.23 -9.36
C PRO A 436 -1.68 15.12 -10.31
N TRP A 437 -1.75 15.37 -11.60
CA TRP A 437 -1.46 14.36 -12.62
C TRP A 437 -0.03 14.54 -13.17
N ARG A 438 0.78 13.49 -13.10
CA ARG A 438 2.06 13.37 -13.83
C ARG A 438 1.77 12.79 -15.21
N VAL A 439 2.24 13.48 -16.24
CA VAL A 439 2.33 12.94 -17.61
C VAL A 439 3.13 11.63 -17.58
N PRO A 440 2.66 10.50 -18.16
CA PRO A 440 3.46 9.31 -18.23
C PRO A 440 4.63 9.62 -19.16
N ALA A 441 5.84 9.37 -18.69
CA ALA A 441 6.98 9.27 -19.58
C ALA A 441 6.67 8.17 -20.60
N LYS A 442 6.90 8.46 -21.89
CA LYS A 442 6.82 7.47 -22.96
C LYS A 442 7.75 6.30 -22.62
N GLY A 443 7.23 5.08 -22.48
CA GLY A 443 8.09 3.88 -22.59
C GLY A 443 7.79 2.66 -21.75
N GLU A 444 6.68 2.55 -21.02
CA GLU A 444 6.36 1.29 -20.31
C GLU A 444 5.15 0.62 -20.96
N SER A 445 5.45 -0.42 -21.74
CA SER A 445 4.52 -1.31 -22.44
C SER A 445 4.27 -2.59 -21.66
#